data_AF-A0A1G9WHT6-F1
#
_entry.id   AF-A0A1G9WHT6-F1
#
_cell.length_a   1.000
_cell.length_b   1.000
_cell.length_c   1.000
_cell.angle_alpha   90.00
_cell.angle_beta   90.00
_cell.angle_gamma   90.00
#
_symmetry.space_group_name_H-M   'P 1'
#
loop_
_entity.id
_entity.type
_entity.pdbx_description
1 polymer ?
#
loop_
_entity_poly.entity_id
_entity_poly.type
_entity_poly.pdbx_seq_one_letter_code
_entity_poly.pdbx_strand_id
1 'polypeptide(L)' 'MELILTGLNSPVISNRNMAIKALEGWNVASWGERLAYAVTHLLEVEPEDSVKERLLKLREAKGL' A
#
# COMPACT_ATOMS: atom_id res chain seq x y z
N MET A 1 -8.50 9.75 2.26
CA MET A 1 -7.64 8.73 2.89
C MET A 1 -8.37 7.41 3.13
N GLU A 2 -9.58 7.41 3.71
CA GLU A 2 -10.31 6.17 4.00
C GLU A 2 -10.48 5.22 2.81
N LEU A 3 -10.75 5.73 1.61
CA LEU A 3 -10.86 4.88 0.41
C LEU A 3 -9.58 4.07 0.12
N ILE A 4 -8.40 4.67 0.33
CA ILE A 4 -7.12 3.98 0.11
C ILE A 4 -6.90 2.93 1.19
N LEU A 5 -7.20 3.26 2.46
CA LEU A 5 -7.09 2.32 3.56
C LEU A 5 -8.02 1.10 3.37
N THR A 6 -9.26 1.33 2.95
CA THR A 6 -10.20 0.26 2.60
C THR A 6 -9.66 -0.58 1.43
N GLY A 7 -9.07 0.06 0.43
CA GLY A 7 -8.44 -0.64 -0.70
C GLY A 7 -7.26 -1.53 -0.28
N LEU A 8 -6.38 -1.04 0.61
CA LEU A 8 -5.26 -1.81 1.14
C LEU A 8 -5.72 -3.04 1.95
N ASN A 9 -6.78 -2.91 2.74
CA ASN A 9 -7.32 -4.00 3.57
C ASN A 9 -8.30 -4.91 2.82
N SER A 10 -8.55 -4.67 1.54
CA SER A 10 -9.55 -5.43 0.78
C SER A 10 -9.08 -6.87 0.53
N PRO A 11 -9.95 -7.89 0.68
CA PRO A 11 -9.63 -9.26 0.30
C PRO A 11 -9.46 -9.42 -1.22
N VAL A 12 -10.06 -8.52 -2.00
CA VAL A 12 -9.94 -8.51 -3.46
C VAL A 12 -8.58 -7.92 -3.89
N ILE A 13 -7.77 -8.74 -4.58
CA ILE A 13 -6.43 -8.41 -5.08
C ILE A 13 -6.42 -7.12 -5.93
N SER A 14 -7.42 -6.96 -6.79
CA SER A 14 -7.54 -5.77 -7.65
C SER A 14 -7.65 -4.47 -6.85
N ASN A 15 -8.38 -4.48 -5.73
CA ASN A 15 -8.55 -3.30 -4.87
C ASN A 15 -7.23 -2.93 -4.18
N ARG A 16 -6.46 -3.92 -3.70
CA ARG A 16 -5.13 -3.69 -3.14
C ARG A 16 -4.20 -3.08 -4.18
N ASN A 17 -4.18 -3.65 -5.39
CA ASN A 17 -3.41 -3.14 -6.51
C ASN A 17 -3.80 -1.70 -6.92
N MET A 18 -5.08 -1.36 -6.84
CA MET A 18 -5.55 0.00 -7.11
C MET A 18 -5.13 0.99 -6.03
N ALA A 19 -5.19 0.60 -4.76
CA ALA A 19 -4.70 1.41 -3.65
C ALA A 19 -3.19 1.66 -3.75
N ILE A 20 -2.41 0.60 -4.02
CA ILE A 20 -0.96 0.69 -4.27
C ILE A 20 -0.67 1.62 -5.46
N LYS A 21 -1.41 1.50 -6.56
CA LYS A 21 -1.27 2.38 -7.74
C LYS A 21 -1.49 3.86 -7.41
N ALA A 22 -2.49 4.15 -6.59
CA ALA A 22 -2.74 5.53 -6.16
C ALA A 22 -1.57 6.05 -5.32
N LEU A 23 -1.04 5.23 -4.41
CA LEU A 23 0.08 5.58 -3.55
C LEU A 23 1.39 5.78 -4.31
N GLU A 24 1.65 5.01 -5.36
CA GLU A 24 2.80 5.20 -6.26
C GLU A 24 2.86 6.65 -6.78
N GLY A 25 1.71 7.26 -7.10
CA GLY A 25 1.60 8.63 -7.59
C GLY A 25 1.60 9.72 -6.51
N TRP A 26 1.49 9.37 -5.22
CA TRP A 26 1.39 10.35 -4.12
C TRP A 26 2.76 10.64 -3.47
N ASN A 27 2.96 11.87 -3.00
CA ASN A 27 4.11 12.21 -2.17
C ASN A 27 3.96 11.59 -0.78
N VAL A 28 4.99 10.90 -0.26
CA VAL A 28 4.95 10.24 1.06
C VAL A 28 4.66 11.24 2.20
N ALA A 29 5.05 12.51 2.05
CA ALA A 29 4.77 13.56 3.02
C ALA A 29 3.26 13.81 3.24
N SER A 30 2.39 13.38 2.32
CA SER A 30 0.93 13.53 2.45
C SER A 30 0.22 12.29 3.01
N TRP A 31 0.93 11.20 3.29
CA TRP A 31 0.30 9.92 3.65
C TRP A 31 -0.23 9.92 5.08
N GLY A 32 0.46 10.63 5.98
CA GLY A 32 0.23 10.53 7.41
C GLY A 32 0.60 9.15 7.98
N GLU A 33 0.69 9.06 9.30
CA GLU A 33 1.18 7.86 10.00
C GLU A 33 0.32 6.62 9.75
N ARG A 34 -1.02 6.79 9.73
CA ARG A 34 -1.95 5.67 9.55
C ARG A 34 -1.79 4.97 8.20
N LEU A 35 -1.45 5.71 7.14
CA LEU A 35 -1.29 5.15 5.80
C LEU A 35 0.08 4.50 5.63
N ALA A 36 1.14 5.11 6.19
CA ALA A 36 2.46 4.49 6.27
C ALA A 36 2.40 3.15 7.02
N TYR A 37 1.75 3.14 8.20
CA TYR A 37 1.53 1.92 8.98
C TYR A 37 0.75 0.87 8.17
N ALA A 38 -0.33 1.25 7.50
CA ALA A 38 -1.13 0.30 6.71
C ALA A 38 -0.33 -0.34 5.57
N VAL A 39 0.57 0.40 4.92
CA VAL A 39 1.45 -0.13 3.87
C VAL A 39 2.46 -1.12 4.44
N THR A 40 3.13 -0.77 5.55
CA THR A 40 4.09 -1.65 6.21
C THR A 40 3.42 -2.91 6.74
N HIS A 41 2.23 -2.79 7.35
CA HIS A 41 1.48 -3.94 7.85
C HIS A 41 1.01 -4.85 6.71
N LEU A 42 0.47 -4.31 5.62
CA LEU A 42 0.05 -5.12 4.48
C LEU A 42 1.22 -5.92 3.91
N LEU A 43 2.42 -5.35 3.86
CA LEU A 43 3.61 -6.05 3.39
C LEU A 43 3.95 -7.31 4.21
N GLU A 44 3.65 -7.31 5.51
CA GLU A 44 3.89 -8.46 6.40
C GLU A 44 2.89 -9.60 6.15
N VAL A 45 1.63 -9.25 5.90
CA VAL A 45 0.51 -10.21 5.85
C VAL A 45 0.03 -10.55 4.43
N GLU A 46 0.54 -9.88 3.40
CA GLU A 46 0.12 -10.09 2.00
C GLU A 46 0.42 -11.52 1.53
N PRO A 47 -0.61 -12.30 1.16
CA PRO A 47 -0.43 -13.67 0.68
C PRO A 47 -0.01 -13.74 -0.81
N GLU A 48 -0.29 -12.72 -1.61
CA GLU A 48 0.01 -12.73 -3.04
C GLU A 48 1.41 -12.16 -3.32
N ASP A 49 2.33 -13.02 -3.74
CA ASP A 49 3.73 -12.65 -4.00
C ASP A 49 3.87 -11.45 -4.95
N SER A 50 3.03 -11.39 -5.99
CA SER A 50 3.04 -10.27 -6.95
C SER A 50 2.66 -8.93 -6.32
N VAL A 51 1.71 -8.94 -5.38
CA VAL A 51 1.30 -7.74 -4.64
C VAL A 51 2.38 -7.37 -3.62
N LYS A 52 2.97 -8.37 -2.97
CA LYS A 52 4.06 -8.20 -2.00
C LYS A 52 5.30 -7.59 -2.65
N GLU A 53 5.70 -8.06 -3.83
CA GLU A 53 6.81 -7.49 -4.60
C GLU A 53 6.55 -6.02 -4.95
N ARG A 54 5.31 -5.69 -5.33
CA ARG A 54 4.92 -4.32 -5.64
C ARG A 54 4.93 -3.42 -4.41
N LEU A 55 4.51 -3.91 -3.25
CA LEU A 55 4.60 -3.21 -1.97
C LEU A 55 6.05 -2.96 -1.54
N LEU A 56 6.96 -3.91 -1.76
CA LEU A 56 8.40 -3.72 -1.50
C LEU A 56 8.95 -2.56 -2.34
N LYS A 57 8.67 -2.55 -3.65
CA LYS A 57 9.07 -1.47 -4.55
C LYS A 57 8.49 -0.12 -4.12
N LEU A 58 7.22 -0.10 -3.71
CA LEU A 58 6.58 1.11 -3.20
C LEU A 58 7.29 1.60 -1.93
N ARG A 59 7.56 0.72 -0.97
CA ARG A 59 8.23 1.06 0.30
C ARG A 59 9.60 1.67 0.05
N GLU A 60 10.43 1.02 -0.77
CA GLU A 60 11.75 1.50 -1.16
C GLU A 60 11.68 2.86 -1.87
N ALA A 61 10.77 3.02 -2.83
CA ALA A 61 10.61 4.27 -3.58
C ALA A 61 10.11 5.44 -2.71
N LYS A 62 9.42 5.15 -1.60
CA LYS A 62 8.85 6.16 -0.69
C LYS A 62 9.69 6.37 0.57
N GLY A 63 10.76 5.60 0.77
CA GLY A 63 11.63 5.71 1.95
C GLY A 63 10.93 5.33 3.26
N LEU A 64 10.05 4.32 3.20
CA LEU A 64 9.28 3.79 4.33
C LEU A 64 9.95 2.60 5.02
#